data_AF-A0A536H9N8-F1
#
_entry.id   AF-A0A536H9N8-F1
#
_cell.length_a   1.000
_cell.length_b   1.000
_cell.length_c   1.000
_cell.angle_alpha   90.00
_cell.angle_beta   90.00
_cell.angle_gamma   90.00
#
_symmetry.space_group_name_H-M   'P 1'
#
loop_
_entity.id
_entity.type
_entity.pdbx_description
1 polymer ?
#
loop_
_entity_poly.entity_id
_entity_poly.type
_entity_poly.pdbx_seq_one_letter_code
_entity_poly.pdbx_strand_id
1 'polypeptide(L)'
;MELIGEYQGSGFKDPPYLARRGDGQVLQLPRLLYLVAAKADGRRDYDEIARAVSDDFGRGVSADNVRVLADTKLRPIGVLAAADGSSPKLQRPNPLLSLNFRAAVVPPGLVNAITTIFRPFFWPLVVAAALV
;
A
#
# COMPACT_ATOMS: atom_id res chain seq x y z
N MET A 1 -6.91 13.30 -1.46
CA MET A 1 -5.58 12.78 -1.07
C MET A 1 -5.57 12.61 0.42
N GLU A 2 -5.10 11.46 0.90
CA GLU A 2 -5.09 11.15 2.33
C GLU A 2 -3.71 10.62 2.72
N LEU A 3 -3.09 11.23 3.71
CA LEU A 3 -1.78 10.84 4.24
C LEU A 3 -2.02 9.91 5.43
N ILE A 4 -1.71 8.62 5.27
CA ILE A 4 -2.05 7.59 6.27
C ILE A 4 -1.01 7.58 7.40
N GLY A 5 0.28 7.69 7.06
CA GLY A 5 1.38 7.67 8.02
C GLY A 5 2.33 6.49 7.82
N GLU A 6 3.13 6.19 8.83
CA GLU A 6 4.15 5.15 8.76
C GLU A 6 3.55 3.74 8.62
N TYR A 7 4.14 2.90 7.77
CA TYR A 7 3.68 1.54 7.58
C TYR A 7 4.09 0.64 8.77
N GLN A 8 3.12 0.41 9.66
CA GLN A 8 3.26 -0.46 10.82
C GLN A 8 3.40 -1.93 10.42
N GLY A 9 4.31 -2.66 11.08
CA GLY A 9 4.51 -4.10 10.85
C GLY A 9 5.11 -4.45 9.48
N SER A 10 5.79 -3.50 8.84
CA SER A 10 6.25 -3.65 7.45
C SER A 10 7.43 -4.61 7.26
N GLY A 11 8.14 -4.98 8.33
CA GLY A 11 9.32 -5.84 8.29
C GLY A 11 10.56 -5.19 7.64
N PHE A 12 10.46 -3.95 7.18
CA PHE A 12 11.60 -3.20 6.67
C PHE A 12 12.46 -2.64 7.80
N LYS A 13 13.76 -2.52 7.55
CA LYS A 13 14.70 -1.85 8.46
C LYS A 13 14.30 -0.40 8.70
N ASP A 14 13.93 0.31 7.64
CA ASP A 14 13.42 1.68 7.66
C ASP A 14 12.00 1.67 7.08
N PRO A 15 10.95 1.80 7.90
CA PRO A 15 9.57 1.67 7.43
C PRO A 15 9.21 2.81 6.46
N PRO A 16 8.61 2.48 5.29
CA PRO A 16 8.08 3.50 4.39
C PRO A 16 6.78 4.10 4.95
N TYR A 17 6.42 5.28 4.43
CA TYR A 17 5.18 5.95 4.76
C TYR A 17 4.11 5.67 3.70
N LEU A 18 2.84 5.70 4.08
CA LEU A 18 1.70 5.41 3.21
C LEU A 18 0.91 6.68 2.91
N ALA A 19 0.55 6.84 1.63
CA ALA A 19 -0.38 7.87 1.16
C ALA A 19 -1.42 7.24 0.24
N ARG A 20 -2.68 7.62 0.38
CA ARG A 20 -3.78 7.22 -0.50
C ARG A 20 -4.09 8.33 -1.49
N ARG A 21 -3.94 7.98 -2.76
CA ARG A 21 -4.26 8.83 -3.90
C ARG A 21 -5.76 9.08 -4.06
N GLY A 22 -6.10 10.12 -4.84
CA GLY A 22 -7.50 10.45 -5.17
C GLY A 22 -8.22 9.33 -5.94
N ASP A 23 -7.48 8.48 -6.63
CA ASP A 23 -7.98 7.25 -7.28
C ASP A 23 -8.08 6.06 -6.30
N GLY A 24 -7.91 6.27 -5.00
CA GLY A 24 -7.96 5.23 -3.97
C GLY A 24 -6.75 4.29 -3.90
N GLN A 25 -5.74 4.45 -4.77
CA GLN A 25 -4.52 3.64 -4.70
C GLN A 25 -3.65 4.09 -3.51
N VAL A 26 -3.17 3.14 -2.71
CA VAL A 26 -2.21 3.41 -1.64
C VAL A 26 -0.79 3.26 -2.19
N LEU A 27 0.08 4.25 -1.98
CA LEU A 27 1.51 4.19 -2.33
C LEU A 27 2.38 4.26 -1.09
N GLN A 28 3.51 3.59 -1.19
CA GLN A 28 4.61 3.70 -0.25
C GLN A 28 5.55 4.82 -0.71
N LEU A 29 5.80 5.77 0.19
CA LEU A 29 6.67 6.91 0.00
C LEU A 29 7.83 6.85 1.01
N PRO A 30 9.06 7.13 0.59
CA PRO A 30 10.14 7.49 1.50
C PRO A 30 9.72 8.66 2.40
N ARG A 31 10.24 8.68 3.64
CA ARG A 31 9.91 9.68 4.65
C ARG A 31 10.00 11.13 4.13
N LEU A 32 11.04 11.46 3.38
CA LEU A 32 11.22 12.80 2.80
C LEU A 32 10.08 13.19 1.85
N LEU A 33 9.67 12.29 0.95
CA LEU A 33 8.58 12.54 0.00
C LEU A 33 7.23 12.67 0.71
N TYR A 34 7.01 11.89 1.76
CA TYR A 34 5.81 12.01 2.59
C TYR A 34 5.74 13.36 3.31
N LEU A 35 6.84 13.81 3.92
CA LEU A 35 6.90 15.11 4.61
C LEU A 35 6.68 16.28 3.65
N VAL A 36 7.31 16.25 2.46
CA VAL A 36 7.08 17.28 1.44
C VAL A 36 5.60 17.32 1.02
N ALA A 37 4.99 16.15 0.78
CA ALA A 37 3.56 16.07 0.45
C ALA A 37 2.66 16.57 1.60
N ALA A 38 3.04 16.32 2.86
CA ALA A 38 2.31 16.77 4.04
C ALA A 38 2.33 18.28 4.25
N LYS A 39 3.41 18.95 3.83
CA LYS A 39 3.57 20.41 3.95
C LYS A 39 3.12 21.17 2.70
N ALA A 40 2.97 20.48 1.56
CA ALA A 40 2.49 21.05 0.30
C ALA A 40 0.94 21.16 0.28
N ASP A 41 0.42 22.16 0.96
CA ASP A 41 -1.01 22.47 1.06
C ASP A 41 -1.54 23.44 -0.02
N GLY A 42 -0.66 23.85 -0.95
CA GLY A 42 -0.97 24.81 -2.02
C GLY A 42 -0.99 26.28 -1.58
N ARG A 43 -0.71 26.56 -0.30
CA ARG A 43 -0.56 27.93 0.23
C ARG A 43 0.88 28.31 0.50
N ARG A 44 1.68 27.34 0.95
CA ARG A 44 3.09 27.55 1.28
C ARG A 44 3.98 27.57 0.04
N ASP A 45 4.98 28.44 0.08
CA ASP A 45 6.03 28.45 -0.94
C ASP A 45 7.05 27.31 -0.71
N TYR A 46 7.96 27.13 -1.66
CA TYR A 46 8.97 26.07 -1.56
C TYR A 46 10.00 26.30 -0.44
N ASP A 47 10.24 27.55 -0.04
CA ASP A 47 11.17 27.91 1.03
C ASP A 47 10.59 27.58 2.41
N GLU A 48 9.31 27.88 2.63
CA GLU A 48 8.55 27.52 3.83
C GLU A 48 8.43 26.01 3.97
N ILE A 49 8.15 25.30 2.87
CA ILE A 49 8.12 23.83 2.86
C ILE A 49 9.52 23.28 3.18
N ALA A 50 10.58 23.83 2.58
CA ALA A 50 11.95 23.38 2.81
C ALA A 50 12.37 23.53 4.28
N ARG A 51 12.04 24.66 4.92
CA ARG A 51 12.30 24.88 6.35
C ARG A 51 11.55 23.88 7.23
N ALA A 52 10.24 23.77 7.04
CA ALA A 52 9.41 22.86 7.84
C ALA A 52 9.82 21.39 7.65
N VAL A 53 10.17 20.99 6.44
CA VAL A 53 10.66 19.63 6.15
C VAL A 53 12.06 19.42 6.71
N SER A 54 12.93 20.42 6.72
CA SER A 54 14.28 20.30 7.31
C SER A 54 14.21 20.03 8.81
N ASP A 55 13.32 20.74 9.51
CA ASP A 55 13.08 20.58 10.95
C ASP A 55 12.54 19.18 11.26
N ASP A 56 11.51 18.73 10.52
CA ASP A 56 10.90 17.41 10.74
C ASP A 56 11.81 16.27 10.28
N PHE A 57 12.53 16.44 9.17
CA PHE A 57 13.36 15.39 8.57
C PHE A 57 14.69 15.21 9.32
N GLY A 58 15.18 16.26 9.99
CA GLY A 58 16.45 16.26 10.72
C GLY A 58 17.69 16.44 9.83
N ARG A 59 17.51 16.82 8.56
CA ARG A 59 18.58 17.15 7.62
C ARG A 59 18.15 18.36 6.79
N GLY A 60 19.10 19.24 6.48
CA GLY A 60 18.83 20.41 5.64
C GLY A 60 18.35 20.02 4.23
N VAL A 61 17.19 20.55 3.86
CA VAL A 61 16.58 20.44 2.53
C VAL A 61 16.43 21.86 1.99
N SER A 62 16.92 22.12 0.77
CA SER A 62 16.76 23.42 0.11
C SER A 62 15.43 23.52 -0.63
N ALA A 63 14.97 24.75 -0.90
CA ALA A 63 13.79 25.01 -1.72
C ALA A 63 13.90 24.40 -3.12
N ASP A 64 15.08 24.43 -3.74
CA ASP A 64 15.32 23.79 -5.03
C ASP A 64 15.14 22.28 -4.97
N ASN A 65 15.61 21.63 -3.89
CA ASN A 65 15.39 20.20 -3.69
C ASN A 65 13.90 19.89 -3.57
N VAL A 66 13.15 20.70 -2.80
CA VAL A 66 11.70 20.55 -2.68
C VAL A 66 11.02 20.70 -4.04
N ARG A 67 11.40 21.71 -4.83
CA ARG A 67 10.86 21.93 -6.19
C ARG A 67 11.11 20.72 -7.08
N VAL A 68 12.35 20.22 -7.12
CA VAL A 68 12.72 19.04 -7.93
C VAL A 68 11.94 17.80 -7.49
N LEU A 69 11.77 17.58 -6.18
CA LEU A 69 11.00 16.46 -5.65
C LEU A 69 9.50 16.59 -5.97
N ALA A 70 8.95 17.80 -5.86
CA ALA A 70 7.56 18.09 -6.21
C ALA A 70 7.31 17.82 -7.69
N ASP A 71 8.13 18.37 -8.58
CA ASP A 71 7.92 18.31 -10.02
C ASP A 71 8.31 16.97 -10.64
N THR A 72 9.42 16.38 -10.23
CA THR A 72 9.96 15.16 -10.86
C THR A 72 9.43 13.88 -10.22
N LYS A 73 9.04 13.91 -8.94
CA LYS A 73 8.62 12.70 -8.21
C LYS A 73 7.16 12.73 -7.83
N LEU A 74 6.68 13.78 -7.14
CA LEU A 74 5.35 13.77 -6.53
C LEU A 74 4.22 14.08 -7.53
N ARG A 75 4.41 15.01 -8.47
CA ARG A 75 3.41 15.32 -9.51
C ARG A 75 3.18 14.16 -10.49
N PRO A 76 4.21 13.48 -11.04
CA PRO A 76 4.01 12.39 -11.98
C PRO A 76 3.30 11.19 -11.37
N ILE A 77 3.55 10.90 -10.09
CA ILE A 77 2.86 9.83 -9.35
C ILE A 77 1.51 10.29 -8.79
N GLY A 78 1.07 11.51 -9.07
CA GLY A 78 -0.22 12.05 -8.65
C GLY A 78 -0.38 12.30 -7.17
N VAL A 79 0.72 12.42 -6.42
CA VAL A 79 0.70 12.77 -4.99
C VAL A 79 0.38 14.24 -4.78
N LEU A 80 0.85 15.10 -5.68
CA LEU A 80 0.49 16.52 -5.75
C LEU A 80 -0.39 16.80 -6.96
N ALA A 81 -1.23 17.83 -6.87
CA ALA A 81 -1.89 18.39 -8.03
C ALA A 81 -0.85 18.90 -9.05
N ALA A 82 -1.19 18.84 -10.34
CA ALA A 82 -0.37 19.43 -11.38
C ALA A 82 -0.29 20.95 -11.19
N ALA A 83 0.66 21.60 -11.88
CA ALA A 83 0.89 23.05 -11.80
C ALA A 83 -0.36 23.88 -12.14
N ASP A 84 -1.27 23.30 -12.93
CA ASP A 84 -2.54 23.87 -13.36
C ASP A 84 -3.71 23.57 -12.38
N GLY A 85 -3.43 22.95 -11.24
CA GLY A 85 -4.42 22.53 -10.26
C GLY A 85 -5.23 21.29 -10.66
N SER A 86 -4.96 20.71 -11.83
CA SER A 86 -5.62 19.49 -12.26
C SER A 86 -5.05 18.29 -11.51
N SER A 87 -5.90 17.34 -11.15
CA SER A 87 -5.43 16.02 -10.72
C SER A 87 -4.99 15.26 -11.95
N PRO A 88 -3.74 14.75 -12.02
CA PRO A 88 -3.29 14.01 -13.20
C PRO A 88 -4.24 12.83 -13.47
N LYS A 89 -4.67 12.66 -14.72
CA LYS A 89 -5.50 11.52 -15.15
C LYS A 89 -4.64 10.26 -15.12
N LEU A 90 -4.63 9.58 -13.97
CA LEU A 90 -3.81 8.40 -13.77
C LEU A 90 -4.65 7.16 -13.98
N GLN A 91 -4.20 6.31 -14.91
CA GLN A 91 -4.81 5.02 -15.15
C GLN A 91 -4.47 4.11 -13.98
N ARG A 92 -5.51 3.64 -13.27
CA ARG A 92 -5.34 2.63 -12.24
C ARG A 92 -4.74 1.38 -12.91
N PRO A 93 -3.56 0.90 -12.48
CA PRO A 93 -3.03 -0.36 -12.99
C PRO A 93 -4.07 -1.44 -12.71
N ASN A 94 -4.46 -2.20 -13.72
CA ASN A 94 -5.29 -3.39 -13.56
C ASN A 94 -4.33 -4.58 -13.51
N PRO A 95 -3.74 -4.91 -12.35
CA PRO A 95 -2.75 -5.97 -12.28
C PRO A 95 -3.41 -7.27 -12.74
N LEU A 96 -2.73 -8.00 -13.62
CA LEU A 96 -3.20 -9.27 -14.20
C LEU A 96 -3.55 -10.32 -13.13
N LEU A 97 -3.06 -10.13 -11.90
CA LEU A 97 -3.31 -10.95 -10.70
C LEU A 97 -4.38 -10.37 -9.77
N SER A 98 -5.18 -9.40 -10.20
CA SER A 98 -6.43 -8.98 -9.52
C SER A 98 -7.54 -10.03 -9.67
N LEU A 99 -7.17 -11.31 -9.58
CA LEU A 99 -8.09 -12.43 -9.58
C LEU A 99 -8.80 -12.46 -8.23
N ASN A 100 -9.85 -11.66 -8.10
CA ASN A 100 -10.92 -11.84 -7.10
C ASN A 100 -11.79 -13.07 -7.44
N PHE A 101 -11.22 -14.10 -8.07
CA PHE A 101 -11.91 -15.35 -8.27
C PHE A 101 -11.82 -16.14 -6.98
N ARG A 102 -12.86 -16.02 -6.15
CA ARG A 102 -13.19 -17.04 -5.14
C ARG A 102 -13.65 -18.31 -5.88
N ALA A 103 -12.76 -18.91 -6.65
CA ALA A 103 -12.98 -20.23 -7.20
C ALA A 103 -12.70 -21.21 -6.06
N ALA A 104 -13.71 -21.97 -5.65
CA ALA A 104 -13.48 -23.11 -4.79
C ALA A 104 -12.49 -24.04 -5.51
N VAL A 105 -11.27 -24.15 -4.99
CA VAL A 105 -10.19 -24.97 -5.57
C VAL A 105 -10.64 -26.43 -5.70
N VAL A 106 -11.53 -26.86 -4.82
CA VAL A 106 -12.16 -28.18 -4.85
C VAL A 106 -13.68 -28.02 -4.75
N PRO A 107 -14.47 -28.57 -5.69
CA PRO A 107 -15.92 -28.54 -5.61
C PRO A 107 -16.43 -29.25 -4.35
N PRO A 108 -17.48 -28.73 -3.68
CA PRO A 108 -18.02 -29.33 -2.46
C PRO A 108 -18.51 -30.77 -2.66
N GLY A 109 -18.97 -31.11 -3.88
CA GLY A 109 -19.35 -32.49 -4.23
C GLY A 109 -18.17 -33.47 -4.19
N LEU A 110 -16.99 -33.05 -4.65
CA LEU A 110 -15.78 -33.89 -4.64
C LEU A 110 -15.27 -34.09 -3.21
N VAL A 111 -15.28 -33.02 -2.41
CA VAL A 111 -14.95 -33.10 -0.98
C VAL A 111 -15.91 -34.07 -0.27
N ASN A 112 -17.22 -33.96 -0.50
CA ASN A 112 -18.20 -34.85 0.09
C ASN A 112 -18.03 -36.32 -0.35
N ALA A 113 -17.73 -36.58 -1.62
CA ALA A 113 -17.51 -37.94 -2.11
C ALA A 113 -16.28 -38.59 -1.44
N ILE A 114 -15.14 -37.89 -1.43
CA ILE A 114 -13.90 -38.40 -0.82
C ILE A 114 -14.09 -38.59 0.68
N THR A 115 -14.61 -37.58 1.39
CA THR A 115 -14.81 -37.68 2.85
C THR A 115 -15.79 -38.78 3.23
N THR A 116 -16.81 -39.06 2.41
CA THR A 116 -17.74 -40.17 2.66
C THR A 116 -17.05 -41.53 2.58
N ILE A 117 -16.14 -41.73 1.60
CA ILE A 117 -15.39 -42.97 1.44
C ILE A 117 -14.47 -43.22 2.63
N PHE A 118 -13.77 -42.19 3.11
CA PHE A 118 -12.82 -42.32 4.22
C PHE A 118 -13.45 -42.21 5.62
N ARG A 119 -14.72 -41.80 5.72
CA ARG A 119 -15.46 -41.64 6.99
C ARG A 119 -15.38 -42.86 7.93
N PRO A 120 -15.43 -44.12 7.47
CA PRO A 120 -15.33 -45.29 8.35
C PRO A 120 -13.97 -45.43 9.04
N PHE A 121 -12.88 -44.94 8.42
CA PHE A 121 -11.53 -45.03 8.98
C PHE A 121 -11.35 -44.11 10.20
N PHE A 122 -12.11 -43.03 10.26
CA PHE A 122 -12.15 -42.09 11.38
C PHE A 122 -13.17 -42.46 12.46
N TRP A 123 -13.70 -43.70 12.43
CA TRP A 123 -14.52 -44.18 13.54
C TRP A 123 -13.66 -44.41 14.80
N PRO A 124 -14.12 -43.96 15.99
CA PRO A 124 -13.33 -44.05 17.22
C PRO A 124 -12.79 -45.46 17.51
N LEU A 125 -13.57 -46.50 17.19
CA LEU A 125 -13.17 -47.90 17.36
C LEU A 125 -12.08 -48.35 16.37
N VAL A 126 -12.13 -47.88 15.12
CA VAL A 126 -11.12 -48.19 14.09
C VAL A 126 -9.80 -47.48 14.42
N VAL A 127 -9.88 -46.22 14.84
CA VAL A 127 -8.71 -45.45 15.30
C VAL A 127 -8.09 -46.10 16.54
N ALA A 128 -8.92 -46.51 17.52
CA ALA A 128 -8.43 -47.23 18.69
C ALA A 128 -7.76 -48.56 18.33
N ALA A 129 -8.33 -49.32 17.38
CA ALA A 129 -7.75 -50.58 16.92
C ALA A 129 -6.45 -50.40 16.12
N ALA A 130 -6.28 -49.29 15.39
CA ALA A 130 -5.05 -48.98 14.66
C ALA A 130 -3.92 -48.42 15.55
N LEU A 131 -4.25 -47.95 16.75
CA LEU A 131 -3.28 -47.41 17.72
C LEU A 131 -2.72 -48.47 18.70
N VAL A 132 -3.22 -49.71 18.63
CA VAL A 132 -2.83 -50.87 19.44
C VAL A 132 -1.90 -51.77 18.62
#